data_AF-A0A239P2V4-F1
#
_entry.id   AF-A0A239P2V4-F1
#
_cell.length_a   1.000
_cell.length_b   1.000
_cell.length_c   1.000
_cell.angle_alpha   90.00
_cell.angle_beta   90.00
_cell.angle_gamma   90.00
#
_symmetry.space_group_name_H-M   'P 1'
#
loop_
_entity.id
_entity.type
_entity.pdbx_description
1 polymer ?
#
loop_
_entity_poly.entity_id
_entity_poly.type
_entity_poly.pdbx_seq_one_letter_code
_entity_poly.pdbx_strand_id
1 'polypeptide(L)'
;MTKRLEPYRVEAFNTAKQSENKMHDDSVARKFGFSGGLVPGVDVLAYMIHPPVQHWGRDFLERGLIEARFTKPVYDGETVEVIAEEAGEGLALSVEGGGEIRAAGTASLTQRPVVPALDDFPDTAAVAKRLPVDANSYALDKWLGTAPRVWPEDGLAEYLGEVRETDAMYLREGIVHPGVLQRIMNKVLVDNALLGPWIHVGSRMQLLATANTDDELIARAKVTANYEKKGHRFVELDALIVANGTTPVAHCQHIAITQPREVVAA
;
A
#
# COMPACT_ATOMS: atom_id res chain seq x y z
N MET A 1 10.24 -15.11 -26.40
CA MET A 1 10.41 -15.69 -25.05
C MET A 1 10.35 -14.50 -24.10
N THR A 2 9.36 -14.44 -23.21
CA THR A 2 9.32 -13.43 -22.15
C THR A 2 10.45 -13.73 -21.18
N LYS A 3 11.31 -12.75 -20.90
CA LYS A 3 12.43 -12.92 -19.97
C LYS A 3 11.90 -12.81 -18.54
N ARG A 4 12.19 -13.80 -17.72
CA ARG A 4 11.90 -13.79 -16.28
C ARG A 4 13.10 -13.25 -15.52
N LEU A 5 12.84 -12.38 -14.55
CA LEU A 5 13.84 -11.87 -13.62
C LEU A 5 14.07 -12.90 -12.50
N GLU A 6 15.19 -12.78 -11.78
CA GLU A 6 15.42 -13.62 -10.60
C GLU A 6 14.29 -13.44 -9.58
N PRO A 7 13.64 -14.53 -9.11
CA PRO A 7 12.57 -14.44 -8.12
C PRO A 7 13.05 -13.80 -6.82
N TYR A 8 12.23 -12.93 -6.25
CA TYR A 8 12.52 -12.33 -4.95
C TYR A 8 11.82 -13.09 -3.84
N ARG A 9 12.58 -13.81 -3.02
CA ARG A 9 12.06 -14.66 -1.94
C ARG A 9 11.98 -13.89 -0.63
N VAL A 10 10.81 -13.89 0.00
CA VAL A 10 10.55 -13.15 1.24
C VAL A 10 9.93 -14.08 2.28
N GLU A 11 10.48 -14.06 3.50
CA GLU A 11 9.78 -14.61 4.67
C GLU A 11 8.83 -13.55 5.21
N ALA A 12 7.53 -13.74 4.98
CA ALA A 12 6.54 -12.75 5.29
C ALA A 12 6.41 -12.55 6.80
N PHE A 13 6.30 -11.28 7.21
CA PHE A 13 6.22 -10.89 8.61
C PHE A 13 5.00 -10.02 8.85
N ASN A 14 4.20 -10.39 9.83
CA ASN A 14 3.04 -9.60 10.23
C ASN A 14 3.48 -8.47 11.16
N THR A 15 3.76 -7.32 10.56
CA THR A 15 4.12 -6.04 11.20
C THR A 15 2.98 -5.45 12.05
N ALA A 16 1.75 -5.95 11.88
CA ALA A 16 0.54 -5.32 12.39
C ALA A 16 -0.15 -6.13 13.50
N LYS A 17 0.51 -7.11 14.13
CA LYS A 17 -0.06 -7.89 15.25
C LYS A 17 -0.62 -7.04 16.38
N GLN A 18 0.02 -5.90 16.67
CA GLN A 18 -0.40 -4.96 17.71
C GLN A 18 -1.20 -3.76 17.18
N SER A 19 -1.54 -3.76 15.88
CA SER A 19 -2.31 -2.69 15.25
C SER A 19 -3.74 -2.60 15.81
N GLU A 20 -4.37 -1.43 15.61
CA GLU A 20 -5.81 -1.27 15.79
C GLU A 20 -6.60 -2.09 14.75
N ASN A 21 -6.01 -2.39 13.59
CA ASN A 21 -6.59 -3.35 12.65
C ASN A 21 -6.47 -4.78 13.17
N LYS A 22 -7.53 -5.27 13.81
CA LYS A 22 -7.54 -6.64 14.32
C LYS A 22 -7.65 -7.72 13.25
N MET A 23 -7.73 -7.39 11.96
CA MET A 23 -7.59 -8.38 10.89
C MET A 23 -6.21 -9.07 10.89
N HIS A 24 -5.22 -8.47 11.55
CA HIS A 24 -3.87 -9.02 11.71
C HIS A 24 -3.71 -9.85 13.00
N ASP A 25 -4.78 -10.03 13.78
CA ASP A 25 -4.84 -10.91 14.95
C ASP A 25 -5.46 -12.27 14.57
N ASP A 26 -4.83 -13.36 15.01
CA ASP A 26 -5.26 -14.73 14.67
C ASP A 26 -6.71 -15.03 15.09
N SER A 27 -7.10 -14.60 16.30
CA SER A 27 -8.41 -14.93 16.85
C SER A 27 -9.52 -14.18 16.13
N VAL A 28 -9.25 -12.94 15.72
CA VAL A 28 -10.20 -12.11 14.98
C VAL A 28 -10.26 -12.55 13.52
N ALA A 29 -9.13 -12.74 12.84
CA ALA A 29 -9.09 -13.16 11.44
C ALA A 29 -9.84 -14.48 11.19
N ARG A 30 -9.80 -15.43 12.13
CA ARG A 30 -10.56 -16.68 12.06
C ARG A 30 -12.08 -16.50 12.03
N LYS A 31 -12.61 -15.45 12.67
CA LYS A 31 -14.06 -15.10 12.61
C LYS A 31 -14.48 -14.63 11.22
N PHE A 32 -13.53 -14.17 10.42
CA PHE A 32 -13.72 -13.77 9.03
C PHE A 32 -13.37 -14.90 8.04
N GLY A 33 -13.10 -16.12 8.52
CA GLY A 33 -12.81 -17.30 7.70
C GLY A 33 -11.35 -17.44 7.26
N PHE A 34 -10.43 -16.65 7.83
CA PHE A 34 -8.99 -16.79 7.57
C PHE A 34 -8.32 -17.80 8.51
N SER A 35 -7.16 -18.33 8.12
CA SER A 35 -6.44 -19.32 8.94
C SER A 35 -5.74 -18.70 10.17
N GLY A 36 -5.37 -17.43 10.06
CA GLY A 36 -4.68 -16.64 11.09
C GLY A 36 -4.62 -15.16 10.68
N GLY A 37 -3.89 -14.36 11.44
CA GLY A 37 -3.69 -12.94 11.18
C GLY A 37 -2.99 -12.71 9.85
N LEU A 38 -3.52 -11.77 9.07
CA LEU A 38 -3.01 -11.50 7.74
C LEU A 38 -1.72 -10.67 7.81
N VAL A 39 -0.80 -10.85 6.87
CA VAL A 39 0.24 -9.84 6.60
C VAL A 39 -0.44 -8.65 5.89
N PRO A 40 -0.13 -7.38 6.25
CA PRO A 40 -0.74 -6.23 5.61
C PRO A 40 -0.53 -6.21 4.09
N GLY A 41 -1.59 -5.96 3.32
CA GLY A 41 -1.50 -5.86 1.86
C GLY A 41 -0.56 -4.75 1.38
N VAL A 42 -0.36 -3.70 2.17
CA VAL A 42 0.64 -2.65 1.88
C VAL A 42 2.08 -3.17 2.00
N ASP A 43 2.34 -4.13 2.88
CA ASP A 43 3.66 -4.77 2.99
C ASP A 43 3.84 -5.81 1.88
N VAL A 44 2.77 -6.52 1.47
CA VAL A 44 2.81 -7.37 0.26
C VAL A 44 3.14 -6.55 -0.99
N LEU A 45 2.59 -5.33 -1.12
CA LEU A 45 2.96 -4.42 -2.20
C LEU A 45 4.42 -3.98 -2.12
N ALA A 46 4.97 -3.81 -0.91
CA ALA A 46 6.39 -3.53 -0.73
C ALA A 46 7.26 -4.65 -1.32
N TYR A 47 6.89 -5.92 -1.12
CA TYR A 47 7.59 -7.05 -1.76
C TYR A 47 7.56 -6.94 -3.30
N MET A 48 6.41 -6.53 -3.86
CA MET A 48 6.22 -6.36 -5.31
C MET A 48 7.01 -5.20 -5.91
N ILE A 49 7.50 -4.25 -5.11
CA ILE A 49 8.30 -3.10 -5.56
C ILE A 49 9.77 -3.51 -5.80
N HIS A 50 10.25 -4.56 -5.12
CA HIS A 50 11.66 -4.95 -5.21
C HIS A 50 12.10 -5.31 -6.65
N PRO A 51 11.42 -6.20 -7.41
CA PRO A 51 11.89 -6.53 -8.76
C PRO A 51 11.89 -5.34 -9.75
N PRO A 52 10.86 -4.47 -9.79
CA PRO A 52 10.92 -3.23 -10.58
C PRO A 52 12.13 -2.34 -10.24
N VAL A 53 12.48 -2.21 -8.96
CA VAL A 53 13.66 -1.43 -8.53
C VAL A 53 14.95 -2.14 -8.92
N GLN A 54 15.04 -3.46 -8.83
CA GLN A 54 16.20 -4.19 -9.36
C GLN A 54 16.35 -4.02 -10.88
N HIS A 55 15.22 -3.90 -11.59
CA HIS A 55 15.22 -3.84 -13.05
C HIS A 55 15.56 -2.44 -13.60
N TRP A 56 14.94 -1.39 -13.05
CA TRP A 56 15.08 -0.01 -13.54
C TRP A 56 15.89 0.89 -12.59
N GLY A 57 16.23 0.42 -11.39
CA GLY A 57 16.97 1.19 -10.39
C GLY A 57 16.20 2.42 -9.91
N ARG A 58 16.96 3.49 -9.65
CA ARG A 58 16.45 4.79 -9.19
C ARG A 58 15.39 5.39 -10.12
N ASP A 59 15.44 5.08 -11.42
CA ASP A 59 14.44 5.54 -12.38
C ASP A 59 13.02 5.07 -12.00
N PHE A 60 12.87 3.85 -11.48
CA PHE A 60 11.58 3.39 -10.99
C PHE A 60 11.10 4.24 -9.82
N LEU A 61 12.00 4.62 -8.91
CA LEU A 61 11.65 5.42 -7.74
C LEU A 61 11.21 6.85 -8.11
N GLU A 62 11.64 7.36 -9.26
CA GLU A 62 11.29 8.70 -9.74
C GLU A 62 10.00 8.73 -10.59
N ARG A 63 9.77 7.70 -11.41
CA ARG A 63 8.70 7.74 -12.43
C ARG A 63 8.04 6.39 -12.72
N GLY A 64 8.28 5.40 -11.84
CA GLY A 64 7.67 4.08 -11.93
C GLY A 64 6.17 4.10 -11.72
N LEU A 65 5.46 3.23 -12.44
CA LEU A 65 4.06 2.91 -12.21
C LEU A 65 3.97 1.47 -11.72
N ILE A 66 3.23 1.24 -10.64
CA ILE A 66 2.87 -0.11 -10.18
C ILE A 66 1.36 -0.20 -9.93
N GLU A 67 0.75 -1.30 -10.34
CA GLU A 67 -0.62 -1.66 -9.99
C GLU A 67 -0.67 -3.09 -9.48
N ALA A 68 -1.41 -3.33 -8.39
CA ALA A 68 -1.57 -4.65 -7.81
C ALA A 68 -2.97 -4.88 -7.24
N ARG A 69 -3.37 -6.15 -7.18
CA ARG A 69 -4.54 -6.65 -6.45
C ARG A 69 -4.14 -7.83 -5.57
N PHE A 70 -4.64 -7.86 -4.34
CA PHE A 70 -4.37 -8.91 -3.36
C PHE A 70 -5.58 -9.84 -3.29
N THR A 71 -5.46 -11.00 -3.92
CA THR A 71 -6.58 -11.94 -4.11
C THR A 71 -6.67 -12.97 -3.00
N LYS A 72 -5.55 -13.31 -2.35
CA LYS A 72 -5.48 -14.23 -1.21
C LYS A 72 -4.53 -13.67 -0.15
N PRO A 73 -4.77 -13.97 1.13
CA PRO A 73 -3.90 -13.52 2.20
C PRO A 73 -2.52 -14.16 2.13
N VAL A 74 -1.51 -13.42 2.58
CA VAL A 74 -0.21 -13.94 3.00
C VAL A 74 -0.23 -14.05 4.52
N TYR A 75 0.34 -15.12 5.07
CA TYR A 75 0.38 -15.35 6.52
C TYR A 75 1.77 -15.13 7.11
N ASP A 76 1.81 -14.85 8.42
CA ASP A 76 3.05 -14.67 9.17
C ASP A 76 3.93 -15.93 9.12
N GLY A 77 5.22 -15.75 8.83
CA GLY A 77 6.21 -16.83 8.68
C GLY A 77 6.09 -17.62 7.35
N GLU A 78 5.11 -17.33 6.50
CA GLU A 78 5.02 -17.92 5.17
C GLU A 78 6.16 -17.41 4.29
N THR A 79 6.86 -18.31 3.60
CA THR A 79 7.74 -17.89 2.51
C THR A 79 6.90 -17.63 1.26
N VAL A 80 7.04 -16.44 0.69
CA VAL A 80 6.48 -16.08 -0.61
C VAL A 80 7.61 -15.76 -1.61
N GLU A 81 7.32 -15.94 -2.89
CA GLU A 81 8.20 -15.54 -4.00
C GLU A 81 7.50 -14.48 -4.84
N VAL A 82 8.18 -13.38 -5.10
CA VAL A 82 7.73 -12.37 -6.07
C VAL A 82 8.33 -12.72 -7.42
N ILE A 83 7.46 -13.04 -8.38
CA ILE A 83 7.85 -13.35 -9.75
C ILE A 83 7.64 -12.12 -10.61
N ALA A 84 8.64 -11.79 -11.42
CA ALA A 84 8.58 -10.70 -12.40
C ALA A 84 8.96 -11.22 -13.78
N GLU A 85 8.09 -11.01 -14.75
CA GLU A 85 8.28 -11.42 -16.14
C GLU A 85 8.09 -10.23 -17.06
N GLU A 86 8.99 -10.05 -18.04
CA GLU A 86 8.84 -9.02 -19.07
C GLU A 86 7.53 -9.22 -19.84
N ALA A 87 6.71 -8.18 -19.88
CA ALA A 87 5.42 -8.16 -20.55
C ALA A 87 5.23 -6.81 -21.25
N GLY A 88 5.37 -6.79 -22.59
CA GLY A 88 5.36 -5.55 -23.36
C GLY A 88 6.54 -4.65 -22.99
N GLU A 89 6.27 -3.41 -22.59
CA GLU A 89 7.27 -2.44 -22.12
C GLU A 89 7.44 -2.44 -20.59
N GLY A 90 6.80 -3.38 -19.88
CA GLY A 90 6.81 -3.45 -18.42
C GLY A 90 7.06 -4.86 -17.90
N LEU A 91 6.68 -5.07 -16.63
CA LEU A 91 6.75 -6.33 -15.91
C LEU A 91 5.34 -6.77 -15.52
N ALA A 92 5.01 -8.03 -15.76
CA ALA A 92 3.95 -8.72 -15.05
C ALA A 92 4.50 -9.23 -13.72
N LEU A 93 3.76 -9.00 -12.63
CA LEU A 93 4.17 -9.35 -11.27
C LEU A 93 3.19 -10.34 -10.64
N SER A 94 3.69 -11.35 -9.94
CA SER A 94 2.90 -12.20 -9.03
C SER A 94 3.62 -12.36 -7.69
N VAL A 95 2.85 -12.54 -6.62
CA VAL A 95 3.34 -13.01 -5.32
C VAL A 95 2.77 -14.41 -5.11
N GLU A 96 3.64 -15.41 -5.00
CA GLU A 96 3.26 -16.82 -4.91
C GLU A 96 3.66 -17.38 -3.55
N GLY A 97 2.73 -18.10 -2.90
CA GLY A 97 2.94 -18.67 -1.57
C GLY A 97 2.04 -19.89 -1.38
N GLY A 98 2.59 -20.96 -0.81
CA GLY A 98 1.84 -22.20 -0.58
C GLY A 98 1.25 -22.84 -1.85
N GLY A 99 1.87 -22.62 -3.02
CA GLY A 99 1.40 -23.11 -4.32
C GLY A 99 0.26 -22.29 -4.94
N GLU A 100 -0.05 -21.11 -4.39
CA GLU A 100 -1.12 -20.25 -4.88
C GLU A 100 -0.62 -18.82 -5.15
N ILE A 101 -1.25 -18.14 -6.12
CA ILE A 101 -1.05 -16.70 -6.33
C ILE A 101 -1.80 -15.94 -5.23
N ARG A 102 -1.04 -15.20 -4.42
CA ARG A 102 -1.50 -14.33 -3.34
C ARG A 102 -1.88 -12.95 -3.85
N ALA A 103 -1.04 -12.40 -4.72
CA ALA A 103 -1.24 -11.11 -5.36
C ALA A 103 -0.75 -11.13 -6.81
N ALA A 104 -1.31 -10.27 -7.63
CA ALA A 104 -0.89 -10.08 -9.02
C ALA A 104 -0.94 -8.61 -9.39
N GLY A 105 -0.11 -8.21 -10.36
CA GLY A 105 0.03 -6.82 -10.73
C GLY A 105 0.90 -6.60 -11.95
N THR A 106 1.19 -5.33 -12.22
CA THR A 106 2.12 -4.91 -13.25
C THR A 106 2.97 -3.77 -12.74
N ALA A 107 4.17 -3.62 -13.32
CA ALA A 107 5.00 -2.45 -13.15
C ALA A 107 5.53 -1.97 -14.50
N SER A 108 5.74 -0.67 -14.66
CA SER A 108 6.31 -0.07 -15.87
C SER A 108 7.03 1.22 -15.53
N LEU A 109 7.84 1.71 -16.46
CA LEU A 109 8.52 3.00 -16.34
C LEU A 109 7.83 4.06 -17.21
N THR A 110 7.15 5.01 -16.58
CA THR A 110 6.42 6.05 -17.30
C THR A 110 7.41 7.10 -17.81
N GLN A 111 7.52 7.27 -19.13
CA GLN A 111 8.50 8.21 -19.74
C GLN A 111 8.34 9.65 -19.25
N ARG A 112 7.10 10.13 -19.14
CA ARG A 112 6.75 11.45 -18.63
C ARG A 112 5.45 11.33 -17.83
N PRO A 113 5.51 11.10 -16.51
CA PRO A 113 4.30 11.00 -15.72
C PRO A 113 3.58 12.35 -15.71
N VAL A 114 2.26 12.32 -15.83
CA VAL A 114 1.43 13.51 -15.61
C VAL A 114 1.41 13.77 -14.12
N VAL A 115 1.96 14.91 -13.70
CA VAL A 115 1.93 15.37 -12.32
C VAL A 115 0.63 16.14 -12.11
N PRO A 116 -0.29 15.70 -11.24
CA PRO A 116 -1.51 16.45 -10.94
C PRO A 116 -1.19 17.82 -10.35
N ALA A 117 -2.04 18.82 -10.62
CA ALA A 117 -1.90 20.12 -9.98
C ALA A 117 -2.21 19.99 -8.48
N LEU A 118 -1.42 20.67 -7.63
CA LEU A 118 -1.68 20.65 -6.19
C LEU A 118 -3.08 21.16 -5.83
N ASP A 119 -3.59 22.14 -6.57
CA ASP A 119 -4.92 22.72 -6.33
C ASP A 119 -6.06 21.74 -6.65
N ASP A 120 -5.81 20.71 -7.46
CA ASP A 120 -6.78 19.62 -7.70
C ASP A 120 -6.90 18.69 -6.48
N PHE A 121 -5.91 18.72 -5.57
CA PHE A 121 -5.85 17.96 -4.32
C PHE A 121 -5.71 18.93 -3.14
N PRO A 122 -6.83 19.54 -2.67
CA PRO A 122 -6.81 20.58 -1.66
C PRO A 122 -6.19 20.08 -0.36
N ASP A 123 -5.45 20.99 0.30
CA ASP A 123 -4.83 20.69 1.59
C ASP A 123 -5.91 20.40 2.63
N THR A 124 -6.03 19.13 2.98
CA THR A 124 -7.10 18.62 3.83
C THR A 124 -6.45 18.03 5.07
N ALA A 125 -6.81 18.52 6.24
CA ALA A 125 -6.36 17.95 7.49
C ALA A 125 -7.13 16.67 7.82
N ALA A 126 -6.47 15.74 8.53
CA ALA A 126 -7.19 14.65 9.19
C ALA A 126 -8.21 15.20 10.21
N VAL A 127 -9.26 14.42 10.52
CA VAL A 127 -10.25 14.85 11.51
C VAL A 127 -9.61 15.00 12.89
N ALA A 128 -9.94 16.10 13.59
CA ALA A 128 -9.42 16.36 14.94
C ALA A 128 -9.86 15.31 15.98
N LYS A 129 -11.04 14.70 15.76
CA LYS A 129 -11.57 13.62 16.60
C LYS A 129 -12.15 12.53 15.72
N ARG A 130 -11.56 11.33 15.81
CA ARG A 130 -12.06 10.14 15.12
C ARG A 130 -13.37 9.67 15.78
N LEU A 131 -14.36 9.35 14.95
CA LEU A 131 -15.62 8.72 15.35
C LEU A 131 -15.71 7.30 14.78
N PRO A 132 -16.50 6.39 15.38
CA PRO A 132 -16.81 5.10 14.77
C PRO A 132 -17.26 5.26 13.32
N VAL A 133 -16.73 4.42 12.44
CA VAL A 133 -17.07 4.46 11.02
C VAL A 133 -18.57 4.35 10.81
N ASP A 134 -19.10 5.22 9.95
CA ASP A 134 -20.50 5.28 9.57
C ASP A 134 -20.64 5.57 8.05
N ALA A 135 -21.86 5.75 7.57
CA ALA A 135 -22.13 6.01 6.15
C ALA A 135 -21.49 7.32 5.64
N ASN A 136 -21.20 8.27 6.53
CA ASN A 136 -20.64 9.60 6.18
C ASN A 136 -19.11 9.66 6.30
N SER A 137 -18.51 8.66 6.95
CA SER A 137 -17.07 8.60 7.21
C SER A 137 -16.27 8.65 5.90
N TYR A 138 -16.72 7.91 4.89
CA TYR A 138 -16.16 7.89 3.54
C TYR A 138 -17.23 8.14 2.47
N ALA A 139 -18.03 9.21 2.61
CA ALA A 139 -19.00 9.57 1.58
C ALA A 139 -18.29 9.89 0.26
N LEU A 140 -18.93 9.59 -0.88
CA LEU A 140 -18.43 9.96 -2.21
C LEU A 140 -18.08 11.46 -2.25
N ASP A 141 -16.99 11.79 -2.94
CA ASP A 141 -16.44 13.14 -3.10
C ASP A 141 -15.90 13.81 -1.83
N LYS A 142 -15.94 13.14 -0.67
CA LYS A 142 -15.36 13.66 0.56
C LYS A 142 -13.84 13.73 0.45
N TRP A 143 -13.28 14.86 0.86
CA TRP A 143 -11.84 15.03 1.04
C TRP A 143 -11.38 14.54 2.41
N LEU A 144 -10.22 13.90 2.44
CA LEU A 144 -9.58 13.28 3.59
C LEU A 144 -8.08 13.61 3.59
N GLY A 145 -7.52 13.74 4.79
CA GLY A 145 -6.10 14.03 5.00
C GLY A 145 -5.41 13.04 5.93
N THR A 146 -4.09 13.12 6.02
CA THR A 146 -3.31 12.43 7.05
C THR A 146 -2.61 13.42 7.96
N ALA A 147 -2.27 12.98 9.17
CA ALA A 147 -1.26 13.70 9.95
C ALA A 147 0.09 13.68 9.19
N PRO A 148 0.89 14.76 9.24
CA PRO A 148 2.22 14.78 8.66
C PRO A 148 3.15 13.75 9.32
N ARG A 149 4.02 13.13 8.52
CA ARG A 149 4.94 12.08 8.98
C ARG A 149 6.28 12.17 8.27
N VAL A 150 7.34 11.87 9.01
CA VAL A 150 8.72 11.79 8.51
C VAL A 150 9.24 10.38 8.78
N TRP A 151 10.10 9.86 7.90
CA TRP A 151 10.82 8.59 8.08
C TRP A 151 12.32 8.84 8.17
N PRO A 152 12.83 9.24 9.35
CA PRO A 152 14.26 9.40 9.56
C PRO A 152 15.00 8.07 9.34
N GLU A 153 16.33 8.13 9.23
CA GLU A 153 17.18 6.98 8.87
C GLU A 153 16.93 5.73 9.72
N ASP A 154 16.77 5.88 11.03
CA ASP A 154 16.45 4.79 11.96
C ASP A 154 15.06 4.20 11.70
N GLY A 155 14.05 5.05 11.50
CA GLY A 155 12.70 4.64 11.13
C GLY A 155 12.60 3.99 9.74
N LEU A 156 13.42 4.45 8.79
CA LEU A 156 13.55 3.82 7.47
C LEU A 156 14.20 2.44 7.60
N ALA A 157 15.29 2.30 8.36
CA ALA A 157 15.94 1.02 8.59
C ALA A 157 15.01 0.00 9.27
N GLU A 158 14.24 0.43 10.27
CA GLU A 158 13.20 -0.39 10.90
C GLU A 158 12.15 -0.84 9.88
N TYR A 159 11.61 0.09 9.09
CA TYR A 159 10.64 -0.21 8.03
C TYR A 159 11.18 -1.24 7.02
N LEU A 160 12.41 -1.06 6.53
CA LEU A 160 13.02 -1.96 5.55
C LEU A 160 13.18 -3.37 6.13
N GLY A 161 13.60 -3.48 7.40
CA GLY A 161 13.67 -4.74 8.12
C GLY A 161 12.31 -5.42 8.24
N GLU A 162 11.25 -4.67 8.57
CA GLU A 162 9.87 -5.15 8.67
C GLU A 162 9.37 -5.77 7.36
N VAL A 163 9.59 -5.09 6.22
CA VAL A 163 9.18 -5.57 4.89
C VAL A 163 10.24 -6.46 4.22
N ARG A 164 11.29 -6.84 4.96
CA ARG A 164 12.40 -7.67 4.50
C ARG A 164 13.08 -7.14 3.24
N GLU A 165 13.08 -5.83 3.02
CA GLU A 165 13.78 -5.22 1.90
C GLU A 165 15.30 -5.40 2.07
N THR A 166 15.97 -5.74 0.97
CA THR A 166 17.40 -6.10 0.94
C THR A 166 18.24 -5.19 0.07
N ASP A 167 17.62 -4.36 -0.78
CA ASP A 167 18.35 -3.37 -1.58
C ASP A 167 18.88 -2.25 -0.68
N ALA A 168 20.21 -2.16 -0.61
CA ALA A 168 20.92 -1.14 0.17
C ALA A 168 20.76 0.28 -0.40
N MET A 169 20.17 0.46 -1.59
CA MET A 169 19.93 1.77 -2.22
C MET A 169 19.18 2.73 -1.32
N TYR A 170 18.13 2.26 -0.63
CA TYR A 170 17.29 3.12 0.20
C TYR A 170 18.07 3.79 1.33
N LEU A 171 18.88 3.02 2.08
CA LEU A 171 19.71 3.56 3.16
C LEU A 171 20.92 4.34 2.61
N ARG A 172 21.56 3.84 1.55
CA ARG A 172 22.73 4.48 0.96
C ARG A 172 22.43 5.87 0.40
N GLU A 173 21.23 6.05 -0.16
CA GLU A 173 20.83 7.28 -0.84
C GLU A 173 19.84 8.12 -0.01
N GLY A 174 19.42 7.64 1.17
CA GLY A 174 18.45 8.34 2.01
C GLY A 174 17.06 8.45 1.40
N ILE A 175 16.67 7.47 0.58
CA ILE A 175 15.39 7.47 -0.13
C ILE A 175 14.37 6.61 0.63
N VAL A 176 13.20 7.19 0.90
CA VAL A 176 12.07 6.50 1.51
C VAL A 176 11.51 5.46 0.54
N HIS A 177 11.41 4.22 1.02
CA HIS A 177 10.88 3.11 0.23
C HIS A 177 9.42 3.36 -0.20
N PRO A 178 9.02 3.14 -1.47
CA PRO A 178 7.66 3.43 -1.95
C PRO A 178 6.53 2.69 -1.22
N GLY A 179 6.80 1.55 -0.59
CA GLY A 179 5.83 0.89 0.27
C GLY A 179 5.46 1.68 1.54
N VAL A 180 6.29 2.62 1.99
CA VAL A 180 5.94 3.60 3.04
C VAL A 180 4.79 4.50 2.57
N LEU A 181 4.80 4.92 1.30
CA LEU A 181 3.74 5.74 0.72
C LEU A 181 2.38 5.02 0.79
N GLN A 182 2.38 3.70 0.69
CA GLN A 182 1.19 2.87 0.83
C GLN A 182 0.74 2.72 2.29
N ARG A 183 1.67 2.76 3.26
CA ARG A 183 1.32 2.91 4.68
C ARG A 183 0.68 4.28 4.96
N ILE A 184 1.12 5.34 4.29
CA ILE A 184 0.46 6.67 4.36
C ILE A 184 -0.95 6.59 3.74
N MET A 185 -1.14 5.87 2.64
CA MET A 185 -2.48 5.64 2.08
C MET A 185 -3.42 4.92 3.07
N ASN A 186 -2.92 3.93 3.82
CA ASN A 186 -3.68 3.33 4.92
C ASN A 186 -4.05 4.37 6.01
N LYS A 187 -3.19 5.35 6.28
CA LYS A 187 -3.47 6.42 7.24
C LYS A 187 -4.61 7.33 6.81
N VAL A 188 -4.87 7.49 5.51
CA VAL A 188 -6.06 8.23 5.02
C VAL A 188 -7.34 7.63 5.59
N LEU A 189 -7.42 6.32 5.76
CA LEU A 189 -8.57 5.67 6.38
C LEU A 189 -8.62 5.95 7.88
N VAL A 190 -7.58 5.54 8.59
CA VAL A 190 -7.62 5.45 10.05
C VAL A 190 -7.42 6.78 10.76
N ASP A 191 -6.82 7.78 10.12
CA ASP A 191 -6.73 9.12 10.69
C ASP A 191 -8.11 9.83 10.61
N ASN A 192 -9.05 9.33 9.80
CA ASN A 192 -10.35 9.97 9.55
C ASN A 192 -11.57 9.25 10.17
N ALA A 193 -11.43 7.99 10.58
CA ALA A 193 -12.47 7.25 11.29
C ALA A 193 -11.89 6.14 12.16
N LEU A 194 -12.63 5.74 13.20
CA LEU A 194 -12.34 4.52 13.96
C LEU A 194 -12.93 3.33 13.21
N LEU A 195 -12.06 2.53 12.61
CA LEU A 195 -12.43 1.32 11.88
C LEU A 195 -12.45 0.09 12.81
N GLY A 196 -13.34 -0.86 12.50
CA GLY A 196 -13.20 -2.25 12.93
C GLY A 196 -12.09 -2.94 12.13
N PRO A 197 -12.12 -4.27 11.92
CA PRO A 197 -11.19 -4.92 10.99
C PRO A 197 -11.36 -4.41 9.55
N TRP A 198 -10.26 -4.14 8.84
CA TRP A 198 -10.27 -3.75 7.41
C TRP A 198 -9.21 -4.49 6.61
N ILE A 199 -9.35 -4.50 5.28
CA ILE A 199 -8.43 -5.21 4.38
C ILE A 199 -8.07 -4.31 3.20
N HIS A 200 -6.79 -4.03 2.99
CA HIS A 200 -6.30 -3.44 1.75
C HIS A 200 -6.30 -4.50 0.64
N VAL A 201 -6.97 -4.24 -0.48
CA VAL A 201 -7.20 -5.24 -1.55
C VAL A 201 -6.62 -4.83 -2.91
N GLY A 202 -6.15 -3.60 -3.07
CA GLY A 202 -5.51 -3.17 -4.29
C GLY A 202 -5.03 -1.75 -4.27
N SER A 203 -4.00 -1.48 -5.06
CA SER A 203 -3.49 -0.13 -5.28
C SER A 203 -2.99 0.05 -6.70
N ARG A 204 -3.00 1.30 -7.15
CA ARG A 204 -2.24 1.80 -8.30
C ARG A 204 -1.42 2.99 -7.82
N MET A 205 -0.13 3.03 -8.10
CA MET A 205 0.77 4.09 -7.65
C MET A 205 1.68 4.52 -8.79
N GLN A 206 1.51 5.77 -9.23
CA GLN A 206 2.45 6.46 -10.09
C GLN A 206 3.41 7.24 -9.20
N LEU A 207 4.68 6.86 -9.20
CA LEU A 207 5.75 7.65 -8.57
C LEU A 207 6.04 8.86 -9.44
N LEU A 208 6.24 10.01 -8.80
CA LEU A 208 6.42 11.32 -9.44
C LEU A 208 7.76 11.97 -9.06
N ALA A 209 8.29 11.61 -7.90
CA ALA A 209 9.60 11.98 -7.40
C ALA A 209 10.00 11.01 -6.27
N THR A 210 11.30 10.94 -5.95
CA THR A 210 11.77 10.30 -4.73
C THR A 210 11.37 11.12 -3.51
N ALA A 211 10.98 10.46 -2.42
CA ALA A 211 10.88 11.06 -1.09
C ALA A 211 12.15 10.74 -0.28
N ASN A 212 12.64 11.69 0.50
CA ASN A 212 13.84 11.57 1.32
C ASN A 212 13.51 11.41 2.82
N THR A 213 14.49 11.02 3.62
CA THR A 213 14.31 10.72 5.05
C THR A 213 13.93 11.93 5.92
N ASP A 214 14.15 13.15 5.43
CA ASP A 214 13.78 14.42 6.07
C ASP A 214 12.48 15.02 5.53
N ASP A 215 11.89 14.43 4.48
CA ASP A 215 10.64 14.91 3.92
C ASP A 215 9.47 14.65 4.87
N GLU A 216 8.69 15.71 5.12
CA GLU A 216 7.39 15.59 5.78
C GLU A 216 6.34 15.23 4.73
N LEU A 217 5.80 14.01 4.84
CA LEU A 217 4.86 13.43 3.89
C LEU A 217 3.42 13.49 4.40
N ILE A 218 2.52 13.95 3.53
CA ILE A 218 1.07 14.01 3.76
C ILE A 218 0.34 13.44 2.55
N ALA A 219 -0.73 12.67 2.76
CA ALA A 219 -1.68 12.32 1.70
C ALA A 219 -2.89 13.26 1.71
N ARG A 220 -3.23 13.79 0.54
CA ARG A 220 -4.46 14.52 0.26
C ARG A 220 -5.32 13.67 -0.63
N ALA A 221 -6.47 13.21 -0.13
CA ALA A 221 -7.23 12.14 -0.76
C ALA A 221 -8.69 12.50 -0.95
N LYS A 222 -9.26 12.10 -2.07
CA LYS A 222 -10.69 12.15 -2.36
C LYS A 222 -11.27 10.75 -2.33
N VAL A 223 -12.44 10.59 -1.72
CA VAL A 223 -13.21 9.36 -1.86
C VAL A 223 -13.84 9.33 -3.25
N THR A 224 -13.47 8.33 -4.05
CA THR A 224 -13.99 8.15 -5.42
C THR A 224 -15.05 7.07 -5.51
N ALA A 225 -15.10 6.15 -4.54
CA ALA A 225 -16.19 5.19 -4.43
C ALA A 225 -16.38 4.72 -2.98
N ASN A 226 -17.64 4.45 -2.61
CA ASN A 226 -18.01 3.74 -1.38
C ASN A 226 -19.25 2.91 -1.68
N TYR A 227 -19.11 1.59 -1.63
CA TYR A 227 -20.14 0.68 -2.12
C TYR A 227 -20.11 -0.68 -1.41
N GLU A 228 -21.21 -1.41 -1.52
CA GLU A 228 -21.29 -2.79 -1.06
C GLU A 228 -21.11 -3.76 -2.22
N LYS A 229 -20.31 -4.82 -2.01
CA LYS A 229 -20.13 -5.89 -2.99
C LYS A 229 -19.86 -7.21 -2.27
N LYS A 230 -20.66 -8.23 -2.59
CA LYS A 230 -20.56 -9.58 -2.00
C LYS A 230 -20.54 -9.58 -0.45
N GLY A 231 -21.31 -8.69 0.18
CA GLY A 231 -21.40 -8.57 1.65
C GLY A 231 -20.23 -7.82 2.31
N HIS A 232 -19.33 -7.21 1.53
CA HIS A 232 -18.27 -6.35 2.04
C HIS A 232 -18.57 -4.89 1.68
N ARG A 233 -18.21 -3.95 2.57
CA ARG A 233 -18.16 -2.52 2.26
C ARG A 233 -16.77 -2.17 1.73
N PHE A 234 -16.70 -1.60 0.54
CA PHE A 234 -15.48 -1.11 -0.10
C PHE A 234 -15.42 0.42 -0.04
N VAL A 235 -14.20 0.94 0.01
CA VAL A 235 -13.87 2.33 -0.29
C VAL A 235 -12.75 2.37 -1.33
N GLU A 236 -12.85 3.31 -2.25
CA GLU A 236 -11.79 3.67 -3.18
C GLU A 236 -11.40 5.13 -2.93
N LEU A 237 -10.09 5.35 -2.87
CA LEU A 237 -9.47 6.64 -2.63
C LEU A 237 -8.58 6.99 -3.81
N ASP A 238 -8.64 8.24 -4.26
CA ASP A 238 -7.68 8.85 -5.17
C ASP A 238 -6.91 9.92 -4.42
N ALA A 239 -5.58 9.85 -4.40
CA ALA A 239 -4.78 10.68 -3.51
C ALA A 239 -3.45 11.10 -4.11
N LEU A 240 -3.03 12.30 -3.74
CA LEU A 240 -1.70 12.82 -3.98
C LEU A 240 -0.93 12.81 -2.67
N ILE A 241 0.23 12.15 -2.65
CA ILE A 241 1.17 12.25 -1.54
C ILE A 241 2.12 13.39 -1.86
N VAL A 242 2.24 14.33 -0.93
CA VAL A 242 2.97 15.59 -1.08
C VAL A 242 4.03 15.66 0.01
N ALA A 243 5.28 15.90 -0.41
CA ALA A 243 6.40 16.21 0.47
C ALA A 243 6.48 17.72 0.74
N ASN A 244 6.66 18.08 2.01
CA ASN A 244 6.88 19.44 2.50
C ASN A 244 5.82 20.46 2.03
N GLY A 245 4.60 19.96 1.76
CA GLY A 245 3.47 20.76 1.27
C GLY A 245 3.54 21.21 -0.20
N THR A 246 4.64 20.97 -0.91
CA THR A 246 4.88 21.54 -2.25
C THR A 246 5.22 20.54 -3.34
N THR A 247 5.72 19.35 -3.00
CA THR A 247 6.28 18.43 -4.00
C THR A 247 5.45 17.15 -4.08
N PRO A 248 4.67 16.92 -5.15
CA PRO A 248 4.03 15.64 -5.36
C PRO A 248 5.05 14.52 -5.53
N VAL A 249 4.98 13.49 -4.68
CA VAL A 249 5.90 12.32 -4.73
C VAL A 249 5.23 11.09 -5.32
N ALA A 250 3.91 10.93 -5.13
CA ALA A 250 3.16 9.84 -5.73
C ALA A 250 1.67 10.19 -5.91
N HIS A 251 1.10 9.72 -7.02
CA HIS A 251 -0.34 9.69 -7.26
C HIS A 251 -0.85 8.27 -7.08
N CYS A 252 -1.75 8.07 -6.11
CA CYS A 252 -2.15 6.78 -5.59
C CYS A 252 -3.67 6.59 -5.71
N GLN A 253 -4.07 5.44 -6.24
CA GLN A 253 -5.39 4.88 -6.01
C GLN A 253 -5.27 3.77 -4.97
N HIS A 254 -6.18 3.75 -4.00
CA HIS A 254 -6.17 2.77 -2.91
C HIS A 254 -7.57 2.18 -2.71
N ILE A 255 -7.65 0.85 -2.69
CA ILE A 255 -8.90 0.10 -2.57
C ILE A 255 -8.86 -0.72 -1.29
N ALA A 256 -9.79 -0.46 -0.39
CA ALA A 256 -9.90 -1.18 0.87
C ALA A 256 -11.32 -1.67 1.14
N ILE A 257 -11.42 -2.80 1.82
CA ILE A 257 -12.63 -3.28 2.47
C ILE A 257 -12.66 -2.68 3.88
N THR A 258 -13.57 -1.74 4.14
CA THR A 258 -13.72 -1.07 5.46
C THR A 258 -14.65 -1.81 6.40
N GLN A 259 -15.51 -2.68 5.86
CA GLN A 259 -16.34 -3.61 6.63
C GLN A 259 -16.33 -4.98 5.94
N PRO A 260 -15.44 -5.89 6.35
CA PRO A 260 -15.42 -7.26 5.86
C PRO A 260 -16.68 -8.01 6.30
N ARG A 261 -17.22 -8.86 5.43
CA ARG A 261 -18.30 -9.77 5.82
C ARG A 261 -17.81 -10.72 6.92
N GLU A 262 -18.57 -10.88 7.99
CA GLU A 262 -18.33 -11.97 8.93
C GLU A 262 -18.83 -13.30 8.33
N VAL A 263 -18.11 -14.39 8.61
CA VAL A 263 -18.64 -15.72 8.32
C VAL A 263 -19.53 -16.07 9.51
N VAL A 264 -20.85 -16.07 9.32
CA VAL A 264 -21.78 -16.55 10.35
C VAL A 264 -21.40 -18.00 10.64
N ALA A 265 -20.99 -18.29 11.87
CA ALA A 265 -20.74 -19.66 12.30
C ALA A 265 -22.02 -20.48 12.06
N ALA A 266 -21.90 -21.54 11.25
CA ALA A 266 -22.97 -22.51 11.04
C ALA A 266 -23.21 -23.35 12.30
#